data_AF-A0A8C6U4C5-F1
#
_entry.id   AF-A0A8C6U4C5-F1
#
_cell.length_a   1.000
_cell.length_b   1.000
_cell.length_c   1.000
_cell.angle_alpha   90.00
_cell.angle_beta   90.00
_cell.angle_gamma   90.00
#
_symmetry.space_group_name_H-M   'P 1'
#
loop_
_entity.id
_entity.type
_entity.pdbx_description
1 polymer ?
#
loop_
_entity_poly.entity_id
_entity_poly.type
_entity_poly.pdbx_seq_one_letter_code
_entity_poly.pdbx_strand_id
1 'polypeptide(L)'
;MEAGENVLSSGGFKRLKGYFRIVDIGPHFLVIQSVVDFRTDLTALVHLLMPLFLQVFQEDSIMSGYRHPRSSATDCVLSLFQMTNETLNIWTHFLPTWYFLWKLLSVVLLYSAWRDSYTWPLLIYLISICLYPLASTCAHTFSSMSARARHIGFFWDYGALSFYSLGSAVAYSHYAFPDRWIDSPFHRYFLPIAMGNSILCTGLACSSRFPESPRPRFSNALRMLAFAYPYLFDSIPLFYRVFLCTGEGCTNSSTNVLHVYHIGLAFLTGFLFDYIGHSHQLFHVCAILGSHTQMQALEEDMRMRRPWLLEKFPPVTFSSSVGPALLCLLISVSIICLFSLPLLWAPAGPGSGAPRTRRATPREASLENTERSSQAPKSSL
;
A
#
# COMPACT_ATOMS: atom_id res chain seq x y z
N MET A 1 -28.35 7.70 54.33
CA MET A 1 -27.26 8.69 54.26
C MET A 1 -25.97 7.91 54.52
N GLU A 2 -25.38 7.26 53.50
CA GLU A 2 -24.32 7.80 52.59
C GLU A 2 -23.01 8.13 53.35
N ALA A 3 -21.79 7.75 52.95
CA ALA A 3 -21.22 6.99 51.80
C ALA A 3 -19.69 6.71 52.01
N GLY A 4 -19.12 5.77 51.22
CA GLY A 4 -17.69 5.61 50.78
C GLY A 4 -16.61 5.06 51.76
N GLU A 5 -15.66 4.17 51.46
CA GLU A 5 -15.13 3.55 50.21
C GLU A 5 -14.43 2.18 50.45
N ASN A 6 -14.78 1.21 49.60
CA ASN A 6 -14.01 0.22 48.83
C ASN A 6 -13.05 -0.87 49.40
N VAL A 7 -13.31 -2.06 48.84
CA VAL A 7 -12.79 -3.41 49.06
C VAL A 7 -11.99 -3.89 47.83
N LEU A 8 -10.88 -4.59 48.09
CA LEU A 8 -10.20 -5.68 47.34
C LEU A 8 -10.61 -5.98 45.87
N SER A 9 -9.62 -6.14 44.97
CA SER A 9 -9.28 -7.46 44.35
C SER A 9 -8.49 -7.35 43.03
N SER A 10 -7.35 -8.04 43.03
CA SER A 10 -6.47 -8.43 41.93
C SER A 10 -7.13 -9.04 40.69
N GLY A 11 -6.74 -8.57 39.49
CA GLY A 11 -7.04 -9.20 38.19
C GLY A 11 -5.84 -9.83 37.45
N GLY A 12 -4.60 -9.47 37.79
CA GLY A 12 -3.41 -9.91 37.02
C GLY A 12 -2.75 -11.21 37.49
N PHE A 13 -2.85 -11.55 38.78
CA PHE A 13 -2.02 -12.62 39.38
C PHE A 13 -2.67 -14.00 39.46
N LYS A 14 -3.95 -14.17 39.08
CA LYS A 14 -4.65 -15.47 39.16
C LYS A 14 -4.33 -16.44 38.02
N ARG A 15 -3.66 -16.04 36.93
CA ARG A 15 -3.38 -16.92 35.78
C ARG A 15 -2.10 -17.76 35.85
N LEU A 16 -1.24 -17.55 36.86
CA LEU A 16 0.05 -18.27 36.97
C LEU A 16 0.04 -19.43 37.98
N LYS A 17 -1.07 -19.66 38.70
CA LYS A 17 -1.17 -20.71 39.74
C LYS A 17 -1.03 -22.15 39.23
N GLY A 18 -1.02 -22.38 37.91
CA GLY A 18 -0.87 -23.71 37.31
C GLY A 18 0.57 -24.08 36.91
N TYR A 19 1.52 -23.15 36.90
CA TYR A 19 2.86 -23.37 36.31
C TYR A 19 3.98 -23.63 37.32
N PHE A 20 3.73 -23.39 38.60
CA PHE A 20 4.75 -23.44 39.63
C PHE A 20 4.23 -24.16 40.87
N ARG A 21 4.93 -25.22 41.28
CA ARG A 21 4.70 -25.87 42.58
C ARG A 21 5.74 -25.33 43.54
N ILE A 22 5.29 -24.67 44.61
CA ILE A 22 6.17 -24.20 45.69
C ILE A 22 6.35 -25.39 46.64
N VAL A 23 7.60 -25.81 46.85
CA VAL A 23 7.97 -26.84 47.84
C VAL A 23 8.75 -26.12 48.95
N ASP A 24 8.23 -26.19 50.16
CA ASP A 24 8.82 -25.59 51.35
C ASP A 24 9.87 -26.54 51.96
N ILE A 25 11.11 -26.07 52.16
CA ILE A 25 12.23 -26.85 52.71
C ILE A 25 12.85 -26.17 53.94
N GLY A 26 12.10 -25.32 54.66
CA GLY A 26 12.53 -24.74 55.94
C GLY A 26 13.08 -23.32 55.84
N PRO A 27 13.55 -22.75 56.96
CA PRO A 27 13.32 -21.34 57.30
C PRO A 27 14.10 -20.30 56.48
N HIS A 28 14.94 -20.70 55.52
CA HIS A 28 15.76 -19.77 54.74
C HIS A 28 15.88 -20.07 53.23
N PHE A 29 15.16 -21.02 52.64
CA PHE A 29 15.24 -21.26 51.19
C PHE A 29 13.91 -21.61 50.53
N LEU A 30 13.59 -20.88 49.44
CA LEU A 30 12.48 -21.15 48.53
C LEU A 30 13.04 -21.53 47.15
N VAL A 31 12.74 -22.72 46.64
CA VAL A 31 13.14 -23.13 45.28
C VAL A 31 11.89 -23.19 44.39
N ILE A 32 11.91 -22.42 43.30
CA ILE A 32 10.86 -22.44 42.27
C ILE A 32 11.23 -23.52 41.25
N GLN A 33 10.54 -24.66 41.28
CA GLN A 33 10.71 -25.71 40.27
C GLN A 33 9.73 -25.50 39.12
N SER A 34 10.26 -25.24 37.93
CA SER A 34 9.52 -25.19 36.66
C SER A 34 9.08 -26.61 36.29
N VAL A 35 7.77 -26.83 36.16
CA VAL A 35 7.21 -28.04 35.54
C VAL A 35 6.81 -27.65 34.12
N VAL A 36 7.75 -27.71 33.18
CA VAL A 36 7.47 -27.38 31.77
C VAL A 36 7.74 -28.61 30.92
N ASP A 37 6.64 -29.20 30.45
CA ASP A 37 6.63 -30.30 29.48
C ASP A 37 6.62 -29.71 28.06
N PHE A 38 7.68 -29.99 27.30
CA PHE A 38 8.09 -29.26 26.08
C PHE A 38 7.11 -29.42 24.88
N ARG A 39 6.13 -30.32 24.97
CA ARG A 39 5.18 -30.60 23.87
C ARG A 39 3.91 -29.75 23.88
N THR A 40 3.47 -29.29 25.05
CA THR A 40 2.23 -28.49 25.22
C THR A 40 2.44 -27.01 24.92
N ASP A 41 3.68 -26.51 24.97
CA ASP A 41 4.00 -25.09 24.75
C ASP A 41 3.91 -24.65 23.29
N LEU A 42 4.16 -25.51 22.31
CA LEU A 42 4.10 -25.09 20.91
C LEU A 42 2.65 -24.78 20.47
N THR A 43 1.69 -25.58 20.93
CA THR A 43 0.26 -25.37 20.64
C THR A 43 -0.29 -24.16 21.37
N ALA A 44 0.12 -23.95 22.63
CA ALA A 44 -0.25 -22.76 23.40
C ALA A 44 0.37 -21.48 22.82
N LEU A 45 1.63 -21.53 22.38
CA LEU A 45 2.31 -20.41 21.72
C LEU A 45 1.69 -20.10 20.35
N VAL A 46 1.31 -21.11 19.57
CA VAL A 46 0.56 -20.93 18.32
C VAL A 46 -0.80 -20.30 18.61
N HIS A 47 -1.54 -20.75 19.61
CA HIS A 47 -2.83 -20.13 20.01
C HIS A 47 -2.69 -18.73 20.61
N LEU A 48 -1.55 -18.38 21.21
CA LEU A 48 -1.28 -17.05 21.75
C LEU A 48 -0.81 -16.06 20.67
N LEU A 49 -0.07 -16.54 19.66
CA LEU A 49 0.44 -15.75 18.54
C LEU A 49 -0.57 -15.65 17.39
N MET A 50 -1.48 -16.60 17.21
CA MET A 50 -2.49 -16.60 16.14
C MET A 50 -3.41 -15.37 16.17
N PRO A 51 -3.92 -14.89 17.34
CA PRO A 51 -4.73 -13.67 17.41
C PRO A 51 -3.93 -12.42 17.01
N LEU A 52 -2.65 -12.35 17.40
CA LEU A 52 -1.75 -11.26 17.04
C LEU A 52 -1.38 -11.29 15.55
N PHE A 53 -1.19 -12.49 14.99
CA PHE A 53 -0.96 -12.70 13.56
C PHE A 53 -2.21 -12.39 12.74
N LEU A 54 -3.41 -12.77 13.18
CA LEU A 54 -4.67 -12.48 12.49
C LEU A 54 -4.99 -10.99 12.50
N GLN A 55 -4.69 -10.27 13.59
CA GLN A 55 -4.86 -8.81 13.67
C GLN A 55 -4.06 -8.05 12.61
N VAL A 56 -2.91 -8.56 12.15
CA VAL A 56 -2.15 -7.91 11.08
C VAL A 56 -2.86 -8.01 9.72
N PHE A 57 -3.73 -9.02 9.52
CA PHE A 57 -4.38 -9.36 8.24
C PHE A 57 -5.87 -9.01 8.18
N GLN A 58 -6.47 -8.57 9.28
CA GLN A 58 -7.87 -8.18 9.34
C GLN A 58 -8.03 -6.66 9.44
N GLU A 59 -8.92 -6.12 8.63
CA GLU A 59 -9.43 -4.75 8.74
C GLU A 59 -10.68 -4.75 9.63
N ASP A 60 -10.79 -3.76 10.53
CA ASP A 60 -11.84 -3.67 11.55
C ASP A 60 -13.28 -3.67 10.99
N SER A 61 -13.45 -3.35 9.71
CA SER A 61 -14.75 -3.21 9.03
C SER A 61 -15.09 -4.31 8.02
N ILE A 62 -14.21 -5.31 7.83
CA ILE A 62 -14.46 -6.44 6.92
C ILE A 62 -14.59 -7.72 7.75
N MET A 63 -15.77 -8.34 7.67
CA MET A 63 -16.15 -9.46 8.54
C MET A 63 -15.70 -10.84 8.03
N SER A 64 -15.51 -11.02 6.72
CA SER A 64 -15.22 -12.32 6.11
C SER A 64 -14.58 -12.20 4.72
N GLY A 65 -14.18 -13.33 4.11
CA GLY A 65 -13.61 -13.38 2.74
C GLY A 65 -12.10 -13.20 2.67
N TYR A 66 -11.39 -13.20 3.81
CA TYR A 66 -9.95 -13.11 3.87
C TYR A 66 -9.25 -14.35 3.30
N ARG A 67 -8.19 -14.11 2.53
CA ARG A 67 -7.27 -15.16 2.09
C ARG A 67 -6.43 -15.68 3.25
N HIS A 68 -6.09 -16.96 3.21
CA HIS A 68 -5.31 -17.61 4.26
C HIS A 68 -3.92 -16.94 4.40
N PRO A 69 -3.50 -16.50 5.61
CA PRO A 69 -2.17 -15.96 5.82
C PRO A 69 -1.10 -16.99 5.46
N ARG A 70 -0.06 -16.60 4.71
CA ARG A 70 0.96 -17.51 4.13
C ARG A 70 0.50 -18.26 2.87
N SER A 71 -0.34 -17.65 2.05
CA SER A 71 -0.62 -18.14 0.69
C SER A 71 0.69 -18.29 -0.11
N SER A 72 0.79 -19.33 -0.93
CA SER A 72 1.88 -19.41 -1.92
C SER A 72 1.70 -18.33 -2.99
N ALA A 73 2.76 -18.00 -3.74
CA ALA A 73 2.66 -17.05 -4.85
C ALA A 73 1.63 -17.51 -5.90
N THR A 74 1.56 -18.82 -6.14
CA THR A 74 0.55 -19.44 -7.03
C THR A 74 -0.86 -19.26 -6.49
N ASP A 75 -1.09 -19.45 -5.19
CA ASP A 75 -2.42 -19.22 -4.58
C ASP A 75 -2.83 -17.74 -4.71
N CYS A 76 -1.89 -16.81 -4.54
CA CYS A 76 -2.15 -15.38 -4.73
C CYS A 76 -2.58 -15.07 -6.17
N VAL A 77 -1.91 -15.62 -7.18
CA VAL A 77 -2.28 -15.42 -8.58
C VAL A 77 -3.63 -16.08 -8.90
N LEU A 78 -3.86 -17.30 -8.43
CA LEU A 78 -5.15 -17.98 -8.61
C LEU A 78 -6.30 -17.22 -7.93
N SER A 79 -6.03 -16.53 -6.81
CA SER A 79 -7.03 -15.73 -6.10
C SER A 79 -7.57 -14.55 -6.91
N LEU A 80 -6.91 -14.14 -8.01
CA LEU A 80 -7.45 -13.16 -8.96
C LEU A 80 -8.79 -13.60 -9.54
N PHE A 81 -8.99 -14.91 -9.70
CA PHE A 81 -10.21 -15.49 -10.28
C PHE A 81 -11.15 -16.05 -9.21
N GLN A 82 -10.93 -15.69 -7.93
CA GLN A 82 -11.75 -16.12 -6.80
C GLN A 82 -12.35 -14.89 -6.11
N MET A 83 -13.52 -15.06 -5.50
CA MET A 83 -14.14 -13.99 -4.71
C MET A 83 -13.49 -13.94 -3.33
N THR A 84 -12.75 -12.87 -3.07
CA THR A 84 -12.03 -12.59 -1.83
C THR A 84 -12.27 -11.14 -1.42
N ASN A 85 -11.91 -10.77 -0.18
CA ASN A 85 -12.01 -9.39 0.29
C ASN A 85 -11.16 -8.39 -0.53
N GLU A 86 -10.21 -8.90 -1.33
CA GLU A 86 -9.23 -8.13 -2.10
C GLU A 86 -9.53 -8.12 -3.60
N THR A 87 -10.49 -8.93 -4.06
CA THR A 87 -10.78 -9.11 -5.50
C THR A 87 -11.11 -7.78 -6.17
N LEU A 88 -11.97 -6.97 -5.56
CA LEU A 88 -12.30 -5.65 -6.11
C LEU A 88 -11.12 -4.68 -6.05
N ASN A 89 -10.35 -4.65 -4.96
CA ASN A 89 -9.13 -3.82 -4.86
C ASN A 89 -8.15 -4.14 -5.99
N ILE A 90 -7.97 -5.44 -6.29
CA ILE A 90 -7.09 -5.90 -7.35
C ILE A 90 -7.64 -5.51 -8.73
N TRP A 91 -8.88 -5.90 -9.07
CA TRP A 91 -9.41 -5.72 -10.42
C TRP A 91 -9.66 -4.25 -10.79
N THR A 92 -10.05 -3.43 -9.82
CA THR A 92 -10.27 -1.99 -10.04
C THR A 92 -9.00 -1.26 -10.43
N HIS A 93 -7.81 -1.77 -10.09
CA HIS A 93 -6.52 -1.22 -10.52
C HIS A 93 -5.88 -2.01 -11.68
N PHE A 94 -6.10 -3.32 -11.74
CA PHE A 94 -5.50 -4.19 -12.76
C PHE A 94 -6.01 -3.85 -14.17
N LEU A 95 -7.33 -3.70 -14.36
CA LEU A 95 -7.89 -3.39 -15.69
C LEU A 95 -7.45 -2.02 -16.21
N PRO A 96 -7.55 -0.92 -15.42
CA PRO A 96 -7.08 0.39 -15.88
C PRO A 96 -5.59 0.44 -16.17
N THR A 97 -4.76 -0.33 -15.47
CA THR A 97 -3.32 -0.43 -15.75
C THR A 97 -3.06 -0.74 -17.23
N TRP A 98 -3.79 -1.70 -17.80
CA TRP A 98 -3.67 -2.07 -19.21
C TRP A 98 -4.19 -0.99 -20.15
N TYR A 99 -5.27 -0.30 -19.78
CA TYR A 99 -5.77 0.83 -20.55
C TYR A 99 -4.76 1.99 -20.60
N PHE A 100 -4.20 2.38 -19.45
CA PHE A 100 -3.19 3.43 -19.38
C PHE A 100 -1.89 3.02 -20.07
N LEU A 101 -1.49 1.75 -19.98
CA LEU A 101 -0.34 1.23 -20.71
C LEU A 101 -0.56 1.30 -22.22
N TRP A 102 -1.75 0.92 -22.69
CA TRP A 102 -2.11 1.07 -24.10
C TRP A 102 -2.04 2.55 -24.55
N LYS A 103 -2.52 3.48 -23.72
CA LYS A 103 -2.40 4.93 -23.98
C LYS A 103 -0.94 5.38 -24.04
N LEU A 104 -0.13 5.03 -23.06
CA LEU A 104 1.31 5.30 -23.04
C LEU A 104 1.97 4.81 -24.32
N LEU A 105 1.78 3.53 -24.66
CA LEU A 105 2.35 2.93 -25.87
C LEU A 105 1.86 3.60 -27.16
N SER A 106 0.59 4.04 -27.20
CA SER A 106 0.05 4.76 -28.35
C SER A 106 0.76 6.10 -28.56
N VAL A 107 0.98 6.88 -27.50
CA VAL A 107 1.71 8.16 -27.56
C VAL A 107 3.18 7.94 -27.97
N VAL A 108 3.80 6.94 -27.37
CA VAL A 108 5.18 6.50 -27.61
C VAL A 108 5.42 6.07 -29.06
N LEU A 109 4.60 5.15 -29.57
CA LEU A 109 4.82 4.51 -30.87
C LEU A 109 4.25 5.32 -32.03
N LEU A 110 3.06 5.91 -31.87
CA LEU A 110 2.35 6.56 -32.98
C LEU A 110 2.73 8.03 -33.13
N TYR A 111 2.99 8.73 -32.03
CA TYR A 111 3.31 10.16 -32.07
C TYR A 111 4.82 10.44 -32.06
N SER A 112 5.66 9.40 -32.02
CA SER A 112 7.13 9.53 -31.88
C SER A 112 7.51 10.51 -30.76
N ALA A 113 6.74 10.50 -29.67
CA ALA A 113 6.74 11.52 -28.63
C ALA A 113 8.15 11.85 -28.08
N TRP A 114 9.03 10.85 -28.01
CA TRP A 114 10.43 11.01 -27.62
C TRP A 114 11.20 12.10 -28.38
N ARG A 115 10.83 12.37 -29.65
CA ARG A 115 11.51 13.34 -30.51
C ARG A 115 11.11 14.79 -30.21
N ASP A 116 9.96 15.00 -29.59
CA ASP A 116 9.43 16.32 -29.27
C ASP A 116 9.41 16.50 -27.75
N SER A 117 10.31 17.34 -27.24
CA SER A 117 10.44 17.58 -25.80
C SER A 117 9.15 18.15 -25.19
N TYR A 118 8.31 18.79 -25.99
CA TYR A 118 7.00 19.27 -25.55
C TYR A 118 6.11 18.16 -25.00
N THR A 119 6.31 16.90 -25.40
CA THR A 119 5.52 15.74 -24.95
C THR A 119 6.06 15.05 -23.71
N TRP A 120 7.29 15.34 -23.28
CA TRP A 120 7.92 14.66 -22.14
C TRP A 120 7.12 14.76 -20.83
N PRO A 121 6.50 15.91 -20.46
CA PRO A 121 5.66 16.00 -19.28
C PRO A 121 4.48 15.03 -19.30
N LEU A 122 3.83 14.88 -20.46
CA LEU A 122 2.76 13.90 -20.64
C LEU A 122 3.28 12.47 -20.50
N LEU A 123 4.45 12.13 -21.07
CA LEU A 123 5.03 10.79 -20.93
C LEU A 123 5.32 10.44 -19.47
N ILE A 124 5.87 11.36 -18.69
CA ILE A 124 6.13 11.17 -17.26
C ILE A 124 4.82 10.89 -16.51
N TYR A 125 3.78 11.68 -16.79
CA TYR A 125 2.45 11.47 -16.24
C TYR A 125 1.85 10.11 -16.64
N LEU A 126 1.93 9.74 -17.92
CA LEU A 126 1.42 8.46 -18.42
C LEU A 126 2.14 7.26 -17.80
N ILE A 127 3.47 7.35 -17.63
CA ILE A 127 4.26 6.35 -16.92
C ILE A 127 3.77 6.25 -15.46
N SER A 128 3.57 7.37 -14.78
CA SER A 128 3.18 7.35 -13.37
C SER A 128 1.76 6.80 -13.14
N ILE A 129 0.79 7.09 -14.02
CA ILE A 129 -0.56 6.50 -13.97
C ILE A 129 -0.60 5.03 -14.39
N CYS A 130 0.45 4.50 -15.04
CA CYS A 130 0.61 3.06 -15.24
C CYS A 130 1.19 2.39 -13.98
N LEU A 131 2.19 3.04 -13.37
CA LEU A 131 2.96 2.46 -12.26
C LEU A 131 2.14 2.35 -10.97
N TYR A 132 1.40 3.40 -10.58
CA TYR A 132 0.67 3.36 -9.31
C TYR A 132 -0.41 2.28 -9.26
N PRO A 133 -1.28 2.09 -10.29
CA PRO A 133 -2.28 1.05 -10.19
C PRO A 133 -1.67 -0.35 -10.30
N LEU A 134 -0.60 -0.52 -11.09
CA LEU A 134 0.14 -1.77 -11.16
C LEU A 134 0.75 -2.14 -9.79
N ALA A 135 1.41 -1.20 -9.14
CA ALA A 135 2.02 -1.40 -7.83
C ALA A 135 0.95 -1.75 -6.78
N SER A 136 -0.19 -1.08 -6.81
CA SER A 136 -1.33 -1.37 -5.94
C SER A 136 -1.90 -2.77 -6.19
N THR A 137 -2.12 -3.15 -7.45
CA THR A 137 -2.54 -4.52 -7.81
C THR A 137 -1.55 -5.54 -7.25
N CYS A 138 -0.24 -5.36 -7.47
CA CYS A 138 0.76 -6.29 -6.95
C CYS A 138 0.74 -6.36 -5.41
N ALA A 139 0.63 -5.22 -4.73
CA ALA A 139 0.57 -5.16 -3.28
C ALA A 139 -0.64 -5.94 -2.75
N HIS A 140 -1.84 -5.68 -3.29
CA HIS A 140 -3.05 -6.38 -2.90
C HIS A 140 -3.01 -7.87 -3.29
N THR A 141 -2.49 -8.25 -4.46
CA THR A 141 -2.36 -9.67 -4.85
C THR A 141 -1.47 -10.45 -3.89
N PHE A 142 -0.29 -9.94 -3.56
CA PHE A 142 0.73 -10.67 -2.79
C PHE A 142 0.71 -10.38 -1.27
N SER A 143 -0.21 -9.54 -0.78
CA SER A 143 -0.30 -9.16 0.63
C SER A 143 -0.56 -10.34 1.57
N SER A 144 -1.13 -11.45 1.10
CA SER A 144 -1.40 -12.64 1.91
C SER A 144 -0.21 -13.59 2.04
N MET A 145 0.88 -13.41 1.27
CA MET A 145 2.03 -14.33 1.28
C MET A 145 2.79 -14.31 2.60
N SER A 146 2.99 -13.13 3.18
CA SER A 146 3.65 -12.95 4.47
C SER A 146 3.50 -11.50 4.92
N ALA A 147 3.71 -11.24 6.23
CA ALA A 147 3.76 -9.86 6.73
C ALA A 147 4.84 -9.04 5.98
N ARG A 148 6.01 -9.65 5.71
CA ARG A 148 7.08 -9.04 4.92
C ARG A 148 6.61 -8.63 3.52
N ALA A 149 6.02 -9.56 2.77
CA ALA A 149 5.54 -9.30 1.41
C ALA A 149 4.47 -8.19 1.41
N ARG A 150 3.58 -8.19 2.41
CA ARG A 150 2.62 -7.11 2.62
C ARG A 150 3.32 -5.76 2.82
N HIS A 151 4.23 -5.62 3.78
CA HIS A 151 4.89 -4.33 4.05
C HIS A 151 5.64 -3.81 2.83
N ILE A 152 6.45 -4.66 2.19
CA ILE A 152 7.22 -4.29 0.99
C ILE A 152 6.29 -3.92 -0.17
N GLY A 153 5.24 -4.72 -0.43
CA GLY A 153 4.28 -4.43 -1.49
C GLY A 153 3.62 -3.07 -1.31
N PHE A 154 3.18 -2.74 -0.09
CA PHE A 154 2.57 -1.44 0.17
C PHE A 154 3.57 -0.28 0.23
N PHE A 155 4.86 -0.51 0.49
CA PHE A 155 5.89 0.53 0.28
C PHE A 155 5.99 0.92 -1.19
N TRP A 156 5.96 -0.06 -2.09
CA TRP A 156 5.94 0.18 -3.53
C TRP A 156 4.64 0.84 -4.00
N ASP A 157 3.49 0.43 -3.49
CA ASP A 157 2.19 1.04 -3.78
C ASP A 157 2.21 2.54 -3.43
N TYR A 158 2.56 2.86 -2.18
CA TYR A 158 2.64 4.24 -1.71
C TYR A 158 3.69 5.08 -2.43
N GLY A 159 4.87 4.52 -2.70
CA GLY A 159 5.90 5.21 -3.46
C GLY A 159 5.49 5.50 -4.91
N ALA A 160 4.78 4.58 -5.56
CA ALA A 160 4.26 4.78 -6.90
C ALA A 160 3.14 5.85 -6.91
N LEU A 161 2.28 5.89 -5.87
CA LEU A 161 1.29 6.94 -5.69
C LEU A 161 1.95 8.32 -5.48
N SER A 162 3.04 8.40 -4.69
CA SER A 162 3.82 9.63 -4.55
C SER A 162 4.45 10.06 -5.88
N PHE A 163 4.97 9.12 -6.68
CA PHE A 163 5.51 9.42 -8.01
C PHE A 163 4.42 9.91 -8.99
N TYR A 164 3.20 9.40 -8.87
CA TYR A 164 2.04 9.91 -9.60
C TYR A 164 1.70 11.37 -9.25
N SER A 165 1.81 11.77 -7.98
CA SER A 165 1.68 13.19 -7.59
C SER A 165 2.67 14.06 -8.36
N LEU A 166 3.96 13.71 -8.35
CA LEU A 166 4.98 14.43 -9.12
C LEU A 166 4.69 14.43 -10.62
N GLY A 167 4.28 13.30 -11.19
CA GLY A 167 3.91 13.22 -12.61
C GLY A 167 2.78 14.18 -12.96
N SER A 168 1.78 14.31 -12.07
CA SER A 168 0.70 15.29 -12.19
C SER A 168 1.22 16.72 -12.13
N ALA A 169 2.11 17.05 -11.17
CA ALA A 169 2.73 18.36 -11.06
C ALA A 169 3.56 18.73 -12.31
N VAL A 170 4.35 17.78 -12.83
CA VAL A 170 5.11 17.98 -14.07
C VAL A 170 4.19 18.32 -15.24
N ALA A 171 3.09 17.58 -15.43
CA ALA A 171 2.13 17.88 -16.49
C ALA A 171 1.38 19.21 -16.24
N TYR A 172 0.97 19.51 -15.01
CA TYR A 172 0.26 20.74 -14.67
C TYR A 172 1.12 21.99 -14.88
N SER A 173 2.39 21.95 -14.49
CA SER A 173 3.32 23.08 -14.69
C SER A 173 3.47 23.46 -16.18
N HIS A 174 3.41 22.48 -17.09
CA HIS A 174 3.63 22.73 -18.51
C HIS A 174 2.34 22.95 -19.31
N TYR A 175 1.23 22.31 -18.94
CA TYR A 175 0.01 22.32 -19.75
C TYR A 175 -1.18 22.98 -19.07
N ALA A 176 -1.24 23.00 -17.75
CA ALA A 176 -2.44 23.41 -17.03
C ALA A 176 -2.29 24.72 -16.23
N PHE A 177 -1.05 25.19 -16.05
CA PHE A 177 -0.74 26.37 -15.26
C PHE A 177 -1.48 27.62 -15.78
N PRO A 178 -2.02 28.48 -14.90
CA PRO A 178 -2.70 29.71 -15.29
C PRO A 178 -1.79 30.67 -16.05
N ASP A 179 -2.32 31.28 -17.11
CA ASP A 179 -1.56 32.18 -17.98
C ASP A 179 -0.88 33.33 -17.20
N ARG A 180 -1.57 33.89 -16.21
CA ARG A 180 -1.07 35.01 -15.41
C ARG A 180 0.06 34.65 -14.45
N TRP A 181 0.26 33.36 -14.17
CA TRP A 181 1.23 32.91 -13.19
C TRP A 181 2.50 32.34 -13.82
N ILE A 182 2.55 32.30 -15.15
CA ILE A 182 3.74 31.88 -15.88
C ILE A 182 4.90 32.77 -15.51
N ASP A 183 6.07 32.17 -15.38
CA ASP A 183 7.33 32.79 -14.91
C ASP A 183 7.29 33.50 -13.55
N SER A 184 6.16 33.43 -12.83
CA SER A 184 6.07 33.90 -11.44
C SER A 184 6.99 33.08 -10.52
N PRO A 185 7.33 33.61 -9.33
CA PRO A 185 8.07 32.85 -8.33
C PRO A 185 7.40 31.51 -7.99
N PHE A 186 6.06 31.50 -7.90
CA PHE A 186 5.32 30.27 -7.61
C PHE A 186 5.54 29.22 -8.71
N HIS A 187 5.44 29.60 -9.98
CA HIS A 187 5.71 28.70 -11.10
C HIS A 187 7.13 28.12 -11.07
N ARG A 188 8.15 28.94 -10.78
CA ARG A 188 9.55 28.53 -10.75
C ARG A 188 9.86 27.53 -9.62
N TYR A 189 9.24 27.70 -8.46
CA TYR A 189 9.45 26.81 -7.30
C TYR A 189 8.46 25.64 -7.22
N PHE A 190 7.42 25.63 -8.04
CA PHE A 190 6.37 24.61 -8.02
C PHE A 190 6.92 23.19 -8.16
N LEU A 191 7.75 22.92 -9.17
CA LEU A 191 8.29 21.58 -9.41
C LEU A 191 9.29 21.10 -8.34
N PRO A 192 10.28 21.91 -7.91
CA PRO A 192 11.14 21.53 -6.79
C PRO A 192 10.36 21.20 -5.51
N ILE A 193 9.31 21.97 -5.20
CA ILE A 193 8.46 21.72 -4.03
C ILE A 193 7.65 20.43 -4.22
N ALA A 194 7.00 20.23 -5.37
CA ALA A 194 6.26 19.00 -5.67
C ALA A 194 7.14 17.75 -5.58
N MET A 195 8.38 17.83 -6.06
CA MET A 195 9.37 16.76 -5.94
C MET A 195 9.73 16.50 -4.47
N GLY A 196 10.02 17.55 -3.69
CA GLY A 196 10.28 17.43 -2.26
C GLY A 196 9.11 16.80 -1.50
N ASN A 197 7.87 17.22 -1.81
CA ASN A 197 6.64 16.67 -1.27
C ASN A 197 6.49 15.17 -1.58
N SER A 198 6.80 14.75 -2.81
CA SER A 198 6.70 13.35 -3.24
C SER A 198 7.73 12.45 -2.53
N ILE A 199 8.97 12.93 -2.39
CA ILE A 199 10.04 12.23 -1.66
C ILE A 199 9.69 12.11 -0.18
N LEU A 200 9.25 13.22 0.44
CA LEU A 200 8.84 13.25 1.84
C LEU A 200 7.66 12.31 2.08
N CYS A 201 6.66 12.35 1.21
CA CYS A 201 5.49 11.47 1.24
C CYS A 201 5.91 9.98 1.20
N THR A 202 6.84 9.61 0.30
CA THR A 202 7.38 8.25 0.23
C THR A 202 8.01 7.83 1.57
N GLY A 203 8.84 8.69 2.17
CA GLY A 203 9.48 8.44 3.47
C GLY A 203 8.47 8.32 4.63
N LEU A 204 7.46 9.19 4.67
CA LEU A 204 6.39 9.14 5.68
C LEU A 204 5.52 7.89 5.51
N ALA A 205 5.22 7.49 4.28
CA ALA A 205 4.45 6.29 4.01
C ALA A 205 5.23 5.02 4.42
N CYS A 206 6.54 4.96 4.15
CA CYS A 206 7.38 3.84 4.58
C CYS A 206 7.53 3.79 6.11
N SER A 207 7.80 4.92 6.74
CA SER A 207 7.98 4.99 8.21
C SER A 207 6.68 4.70 8.97
N SER A 208 5.53 5.19 8.50
CA SER A 208 4.23 4.96 9.14
C SER A 208 3.83 3.47 9.14
N ARG A 209 4.25 2.70 8.13
CA ARG A 209 3.99 1.26 7.99
C ARG A 209 5.06 0.36 8.61
N PHE A 210 6.06 0.93 9.29
CA PHE A 210 7.08 0.11 9.93
C PHE A 210 6.48 -0.75 11.07
N PRO A 211 6.86 -2.03 11.21
CA PRO A 211 6.20 -2.99 12.11
C PRO A 211 6.15 -2.58 13.60
N GLU A 212 7.02 -1.67 14.03
CA GLU A 212 7.14 -1.22 15.42
C GLU A 212 6.29 0.02 15.75
N SER A 213 5.45 0.51 14.82
CA SER A 213 4.71 1.76 15.01
C SER A 213 3.75 1.68 16.22
N PRO A 214 3.98 2.45 17.30
CA PRO A 214 3.25 2.29 18.56
C PRO A 214 1.83 2.86 18.55
N ARG A 215 1.41 3.55 17.47
CA ARG A 215 0.10 4.20 17.35
C ARG A 215 -0.50 4.06 15.94
N PRO A 216 -1.25 2.98 15.64
CA PRO A 216 -1.73 2.68 14.29
C PRO A 216 -2.69 3.75 13.73
N ARG A 217 -3.55 4.36 14.56
CA ARG A 217 -4.46 5.44 14.13
C ARG A 217 -3.70 6.70 13.72
N PHE A 218 -2.67 7.07 14.46
CA PHE A 218 -1.84 8.24 14.14
C PHE A 218 -1.02 7.99 12.86
N SER A 219 -0.49 6.78 12.69
CA SER A 219 0.19 6.35 11.46
C SER A 219 -0.73 6.43 10.23
N ASN A 220 -1.98 5.96 10.34
CA ASN A 220 -2.97 6.06 9.27
C ASN A 220 -3.32 7.52 8.94
N ALA A 221 -3.54 8.36 9.96
CA ALA A 221 -3.82 9.79 9.77
C ALA A 221 -2.63 10.53 9.12
N LEU A 222 -1.40 10.26 9.57
CA LEU A 222 -0.18 10.81 8.98
C LEU A 222 -0.06 10.43 7.51
N ARG A 223 -0.37 9.18 7.15
CA ARG A 223 -0.34 8.72 5.76
C ARG A 223 -1.40 9.42 4.91
N MET A 224 -2.64 9.55 5.41
CA MET A 224 -3.69 10.29 4.70
C MET A 224 -3.28 11.74 4.45
N LEU A 225 -2.75 12.42 5.47
CA LEU A 225 -2.25 13.80 5.34
C LEU A 225 -1.06 13.89 4.38
N ALA A 226 -0.16 12.90 4.40
CA ALA A 226 1.00 12.85 3.52
C ALA A 226 0.62 12.72 2.04
N PHE A 227 -0.56 12.20 1.70
CA PHE A 227 -1.07 12.17 0.32
C PHE A 227 -2.03 13.31 -0.01
N ALA A 228 -2.85 13.75 0.95
CA ALA A 228 -3.77 14.86 0.76
C ALA A 228 -3.03 16.18 0.51
N TYR A 229 -1.94 16.44 1.25
CA TYR A 229 -1.18 17.68 1.10
C TYR A 229 -0.52 17.84 -0.29
N PRO A 230 0.24 16.86 -0.83
CA PRO A 230 0.76 16.94 -2.19
C PRO A 230 -0.32 17.14 -3.24
N TYR A 231 -1.45 16.41 -3.13
CA TYR A 231 -2.58 16.60 -4.04
C TYR A 231 -3.12 18.04 -4.02
N LEU A 232 -3.35 18.60 -2.83
CA LEU A 232 -3.84 19.96 -2.69
C LEU A 232 -2.83 20.97 -3.26
N PHE A 233 -1.55 20.79 -2.96
CA PHE A 233 -0.48 21.64 -3.47
C PHE A 233 -0.40 21.61 -5.00
N ASP A 234 -0.35 20.41 -5.58
CA ASP A 234 -0.25 20.19 -7.02
C ASP A 234 -1.48 20.77 -7.75
N SER A 235 -2.64 20.79 -7.08
CA SER A 235 -3.91 21.28 -7.63
C SER A 235 -4.13 22.80 -7.45
N ILE A 236 -3.27 23.53 -6.74
CA ILE A 236 -3.40 25.00 -6.56
C ILE A 236 -3.56 25.73 -7.91
N PRO A 237 -2.74 25.48 -8.95
CA PRO A 237 -2.89 26.15 -10.24
C PRO A 237 -4.24 25.85 -10.90
N LEU A 238 -4.75 24.63 -10.77
CA LEU A 238 -6.04 24.23 -11.30
C LEU A 238 -7.20 24.88 -10.54
N PHE A 239 -7.15 24.91 -9.20
CA PHE A 239 -8.19 25.56 -8.40
C PHE A 239 -8.31 27.03 -8.77
N TYR A 240 -7.18 27.72 -8.96
CA TYR A 240 -7.20 29.09 -9.45
C TYR A 240 -7.80 29.18 -10.85
N ARG A 241 -7.31 28.38 -11.81
CA ARG A 241 -7.77 28.40 -13.19
C ARG A 241 -9.28 28.16 -13.33
N VAL A 242 -9.80 27.18 -12.60
CA VAL A 242 -11.18 26.69 -12.75
C VAL A 242 -12.17 27.50 -11.92
N PHE A 243 -11.82 27.90 -10.70
CA PHE A 243 -12.78 28.51 -9.76
C PHE A 243 -12.59 30.01 -9.53
N LEU A 244 -11.39 30.55 -9.76
CA LEU A 244 -11.08 31.94 -9.40
C LEU A 244 -10.78 32.83 -10.62
N CYS A 245 -10.20 32.27 -11.68
CA CYS A 245 -9.82 33.03 -12.86
C CYS A 245 -11.03 33.29 -13.75
N THR A 246 -11.45 34.56 -13.86
CA THR A 246 -12.50 35.00 -14.78
C THR A 246 -12.04 36.23 -15.58
N GLY A 247 -12.57 36.39 -16.80
CA GLY A 247 -12.27 37.52 -17.69
C GLY A 247 -11.05 37.33 -18.59
N GLU A 248 -10.50 38.44 -19.09
CA GLU A 248 -9.38 38.43 -20.04
C GLU A 248 -8.10 37.83 -19.45
N GLY A 249 -7.39 37.01 -20.23
CA GLY A 249 -6.16 36.35 -19.79
C GLY A 249 -6.37 35.16 -18.83
N CYS A 250 -7.60 34.64 -18.75
CA CYS A 250 -7.89 33.35 -18.12
C CYS A 250 -8.16 32.29 -19.20
N THR A 251 -7.59 31.10 -19.03
CA THR A 251 -7.82 29.98 -19.95
C THR A 251 -9.23 29.42 -19.74
N ASN A 252 -10.19 29.90 -20.53
CA ASN A 252 -11.56 29.37 -20.55
C ASN A 252 -11.75 28.44 -21.76
N SER A 253 -11.70 27.13 -21.51
CA SER A 253 -11.90 26.11 -22.53
C SER A 253 -12.84 25.00 -22.04
N SER A 254 -13.36 24.19 -22.96
CA SER A 254 -14.10 22.96 -22.65
C SER A 254 -13.30 22.00 -21.75
N THR A 255 -11.97 22.08 -21.76
CA THR A 255 -11.07 21.32 -20.87
C THR A 255 -11.33 21.59 -19.39
N ASN A 256 -11.77 22.79 -19.02
CA ASN A 256 -12.06 23.13 -17.62
C ASN A 256 -13.17 22.23 -17.04
N VAL A 257 -14.12 21.78 -17.85
CA VAL A 257 -15.17 20.83 -17.42
C VAL A 257 -14.57 19.49 -16.99
N LEU A 258 -13.57 18.99 -17.74
CA LEU A 258 -12.86 17.75 -17.38
C LEU A 258 -12.08 17.92 -16.07
N HIS A 259 -11.45 19.08 -15.86
CA HIS A 259 -10.79 19.40 -14.59
C HIS A 259 -11.78 19.49 -13.41
N VAL A 260 -12.99 20.03 -13.61
CA VAL A 260 -14.05 20.02 -12.60
C VAL A 260 -14.45 18.59 -12.23
N TYR A 261 -14.64 17.70 -13.22
CA TYR A 261 -14.95 16.30 -12.96
C TYR A 261 -13.83 15.59 -12.22
N HIS A 262 -12.57 15.83 -12.61
CA HIS A 262 -11.40 15.30 -11.91
C HIS A 262 -11.37 15.74 -10.44
N ILE A 263 -11.53 17.04 -10.17
CA ILE A 263 -11.54 17.60 -8.82
C ILE A 263 -12.69 17.03 -7.99
N GLY A 264 -13.87 16.89 -8.59
CA GLY A 264 -15.04 16.29 -7.93
C GLY A 264 -14.81 14.82 -7.56
N LEU A 265 -14.22 14.03 -8.46
CA LEU A 265 -13.86 12.64 -8.21
C LEU A 265 -12.76 12.48 -7.15
N ALA A 266 -11.78 13.38 -7.14
CA ALA A 266 -10.74 13.40 -6.11
C ALA A 266 -11.30 13.79 -4.74
N PHE A 267 -12.21 14.77 -4.67
CA PHE A 267 -12.93 15.09 -3.44
C PHE A 267 -13.75 13.90 -2.95
N LEU A 268 -14.46 13.23 -3.85
CA LEU A 268 -15.24 12.03 -3.55
C LEU A 268 -14.34 10.89 -3.03
N THR A 269 -13.17 10.72 -3.63
CA THR A 269 -12.15 9.75 -3.19
C THR A 269 -11.73 9.99 -1.74
N GLY A 270 -11.54 11.25 -1.33
CA GLY A 270 -11.20 11.61 0.05
C GLY A 270 -12.37 11.53 1.04
N PHE A 271 -13.58 11.91 0.61
CA PHE A 271 -14.77 11.98 1.49
C PHE A 271 -15.40 10.62 1.76
N LEU A 272 -15.38 9.70 0.78
CA LEU A 272 -15.97 8.37 0.93
C LEU A 272 -15.16 7.43 1.85
N PHE A 273 -13.98 7.87 2.31
CA PHE A 273 -13.10 7.06 3.14
C PHE A 273 -13.68 6.71 4.52
N ASP A 274 -14.60 7.54 5.05
CA ASP A 274 -15.05 7.47 6.45
C ASP A 274 -16.47 6.91 6.69
N TYR A 275 -17.29 6.66 5.66
CA TYR A 275 -18.74 6.46 5.87
C TYR A 275 -19.33 5.11 5.42
N ILE A 276 -18.69 4.35 4.51
CA ILE A 276 -19.30 3.14 3.93
C ILE A 276 -18.30 1.98 3.99
N GLY A 277 -18.70 0.85 4.59
CA GLY A 277 -17.90 -0.38 4.61
C GLY A 277 -17.44 -0.80 3.20
N HIS A 278 -16.21 -1.29 3.09
CA HIS A 278 -15.42 -1.37 1.85
C HIS A 278 -15.03 0.00 1.24
N SER A 279 -14.88 1.05 2.05
CA SER A 279 -14.46 2.39 1.60
C SER A 279 -13.21 2.39 0.73
N HIS A 280 -12.28 1.46 0.97
CA HIS A 280 -11.06 1.27 0.18
C HIS A 280 -11.34 0.85 -1.29
N GLN A 281 -12.38 0.04 -1.54
CA GLN A 281 -12.76 -0.35 -2.91
C GLN A 281 -13.34 0.83 -3.69
N LEU A 282 -14.17 1.63 -3.02
CA LEU A 282 -14.79 2.81 -3.62
C LEU A 282 -13.75 3.92 -3.84
N PHE A 283 -12.79 4.04 -2.92
CA PHE A 283 -11.59 4.87 -3.08
C PHE A 283 -10.85 4.50 -4.37
N HIS A 284 -10.57 3.20 -4.61
CA HIS A 284 -9.90 2.75 -5.84
C HIS A 284 -10.68 3.12 -7.11
N VAL A 285 -12.01 2.90 -7.11
CA VAL A 285 -12.85 3.25 -8.26
C VAL A 285 -12.83 4.75 -8.54
N CYS A 286 -13.05 5.59 -7.52
CA CYS A 286 -13.05 7.04 -7.70
C CYS A 286 -11.67 7.58 -8.08
N ALA A 287 -10.59 7.03 -7.52
CA ALA A 287 -9.22 7.40 -7.85
C ALA A 287 -8.91 7.14 -9.34
N ILE A 288 -9.26 5.95 -9.84
CA ILE A 288 -9.03 5.57 -11.24
C ILE A 288 -9.87 6.42 -12.21
N LEU A 289 -11.15 6.66 -11.90
CA LEU A 289 -11.99 7.55 -12.70
C LEU A 289 -11.43 8.99 -12.68
N GLY A 290 -10.92 9.42 -11.52
CA GLY A 290 -10.23 10.69 -11.35
C GLY A 290 -8.97 10.78 -12.22
N SER A 291 -8.11 9.77 -12.22
CA SER A 291 -6.92 9.72 -13.10
C SER A 291 -7.29 9.66 -14.58
N HIS A 292 -8.35 8.95 -14.95
CA HIS A 292 -8.83 8.90 -16.33
C HIS A 292 -9.27 10.29 -16.82
N THR A 293 -10.09 10.98 -16.03
CA THR A 293 -10.57 12.34 -16.36
C THR A 293 -9.43 13.35 -16.38
N GLN A 294 -8.47 13.24 -15.44
CA GLN A 294 -7.25 14.04 -15.44
C GLN A 294 -6.41 13.83 -16.70
N MET A 295 -6.21 12.58 -17.13
CA MET A 295 -5.47 12.24 -18.35
C MET A 295 -6.13 12.90 -19.57
N GLN A 296 -7.45 12.77 -19.72
CA GLN A 296 -8.18 13.42 -20.81
C GLN A 296 -8.04 14.94 -20.78
N ALA A 297 -8.11 15.55 -19.59
CA ALA A 297 -7.94 16.99 -19.43
C ALA A 297 -6.52 17.45 -19.81
N LEU A 298 -5.50 16.71 -19.39
CA LEU A 298 -4.09 16.99 -19.71
C LEU A 298 -3.79 16.82 -21.20
N GLU A 299 -4.29 15.76 -21.83
CA GLU A 299 -4.14 15.55 -23.28
C GLU A 299 -4.78 16.70 -24.07
N GLU A 300 -5.98 17.13 -23.67
CA GLU A 300 -6.69 18.22 -24.32
C GLU A 300 -6.02 19.58 -24.07
N ASP A 301 -5.55 19.85 -22.85
CA ASP A 301 -4.77 21.06 -22.55
C ASP A 301 -3.47 21.11 -23.34
N MET A 302 -2.72 20.01 -23.39
CA MET A 302 -1.50 19.89 -24.19
C MET A 302 -1.80 20.18 -25.67
N ARG A 303 -2.88 19.64 -26.22
CA ARG A 303 -3.23 19.82 -27.64
C ARG A 303 -3.70 21.24 -27.94
N MET A 304 -4.64 21.76 -27.16
CA MET A 304 -5.31 23.03 -27.41
C MET A 304 -4.42 24.23 -27.11
N ARG A 305 -3.58 24.14 -26.07
CA ARG A 305 -2.72 25.25 -25.67
C ARG A 305 -1.36 25.25 -26.38
N ARG A 306 -1.02 24.19 -27.13
CA ARG A 306 0.28 24.03 -27.80
C ARG A 306 0.77 25.29 -28.54
N PRO A 307 0.00 25.95 -29.43
CA PRO A 307 0.52 27.09 -30.19
C PRO A 307 0.92 28.25 -29.27
N TRP A 308 0.09 28.51 -28.27
CA TRP A 308 0.30 29.60 -27.31
C TRP A 308 1.43 29.29 -26.33
N LEU A 309 1.52 28.06 -25.83
CA LEU A 309 2.58 27.62 -24.92
C LEU A 309 3.95 27.66 -25.61
N LEU A 310 4.06 27.21 -26.86
CA LEU A 310 5.32 27.25 -27.60
C LEU A 310 5.79 28.68 -27.94
N GLU A 311 4.86 29.64 -28.02
CA GLU A 311 5.19 31.05 -28.25
C GLU A 311 5.59 31.76 -26.94
N LYS A 312 4.89 31.48 -25.84
CA LYS A 312 5.01 32.25 -24.59
C LYS A 312 5.88 31.61 -23.51
N PHE A 313 6.12 30.30 -23.55
CA PHE A 313 6.90 29.59 -22.53
C PHE A 313 8.32 29.27 -23.00
N PRO A 314 9.26 29.15 -22.05
CA PRO A 314 10.49 28.43 -22.30
C PRO A 314 10.22 27.02 -22.83
N PRO A 315 11.04 26.52 -23.76
CA PRO A 315 10.90 25.16 -24.26
C PRO A 315 11.04 24.16 -23.12
N VAL A 316 10.34 23.04 -23.22
CA VAL A 316 10.47 21.96 -22.25
C VAL A 316 11.90 21.43 -22.27
N THR A 317 12.54 21.42 -21.11
CA THR A 317 13.91 20.96 -20.92
C THR A 317 13.94 19.68 -20.08
N PHE A 318 15.07 18.98 -20.10
CA PHE A 318 15.30 17.85 -19.19
C PHE A 318 15.14 18.30 -17.72
N SER A 319 15.71 19.44 -17.34
CA SER A 319 15.63 19.97 -15.97
C SER A 319 14.23 20.37 -15.52
N SER A 320 13.33 20.72 -16.44
CA SER A 320 11.94 21.05 -16.12
C SER A 320 10.99 19.86 -16.19
N SER A 321 11.43 18.68 -16.64
CA SER A 321 10.55 17.53 -16.84
C SER A 321 11.18 16.21 -16.37
N VAL A 322 11.97 15.57 -17.24
CA VAL A 322 12.51 14.21 -17.03
C VAL A 322 13.49 14.15 -15.86
N GLY A 323 14.32 15.17 -15.68
CA GLY A 323 15.32 15.24 -14.61
C GLY A 323 14.72 15.13 -13.21
N PRO A 324 13.78 16.02 -12.82
CA PRO A 324 13.07 15.93 -11.54
C PRO A 324 12.36 14.58 -11.34
N ALA A 325 11.71 14.04 -12.38
CA ALA A 325 11.03 12.76 -12.31
C ALA A 325 12.00 11.60 -12.04
N LEU A 326 13.11 11.53 -12.78
CA LEU A 326 14.14 10.50 -12.57
C LEU A 326 14.78 10.62 -11.19
N LEU A 327 15.10 11.84 -10.75
CA LEU A 327 15.68 12.08 -9.43
C LEU A 327 14.72 11.64 -8.32
N CYS A 328 13.44 12.01 -8.41
CA CYS A 328 12.42 11.58 -7.46
C CYS A 328 12.29 10.06 -7.45
N LEU A 329 12.23 9.41 -8.62
CA LEU A 329 12.12 7.95 -8.72
C LEU A 329 13.32 7.27 -8.06
N LEU A 330 14.55 7.70 -8.35
CA LEU A 330 15.76 7.14 -7.78
C LEU A 330 15.80 7.29 -6.25
N ILE A 331 15.45 8.47 -5.73
CA ILE A 331 15.41 8.72 -4.28
C ILE A 331 14.30 7.89 -3.63
N SER A 332 13.08 7.88 -4.19
CA SER A 332 11.96 7.09 -3.66
C SER A 332 12.26 5.59 -3.65
N VAL A 333 12.86 5.05 -4.71
CA VAL A 333 13.32 3.65 -4.76
C VAL A 333 14.38 3.40 -3.68
N SER A 334 15.34 4.31 -3.53
CA SER A 334 16.37 4.19 -2.48
C SER A 334 15.74 4.16 -1.08
N ILE A 335 14.76 5.04 -0.80
CA ILE A 335 13.99 5.04 0.44
C ILE A 335 13.30 3.69 0.64
N ILE A 336 12.54 3.21 -0.35
CA ILE A 336 11.81 1.93 -0.27
C ILE A 336 12.78 0.78 0.00
N CYS A 337 13.93 0.74 -0.69
CA CYS A 337 14.96 -0.26 -0.48
C CYS A 337 15.51 -0.20 0.95
N LEU A 338 15.86 0.98 1.46
CA LEU A 338 16.36 1.18 2.82
C LEU A 338 15.37 0.68 3.88
N PHE A 339 14.08 0.99 3.72
CA PHE A 339 13.03 0.49 4.63
C PHE A 339 12.72 -1.00 4.45
N SER A 340 13.00 -1.57 3.28
CA SER A 340 12.81 -3.00 3.01
C SER A 340 13.93 -3.88 3.56
N LEU A 341 15.17 -3.38 3.62
CA LEU A 341 16.34 -4.15 4.06
C LEU A 341 16.18 -4.81 5.45
N PRO A 342 15.74 -4.10 6.52
CA PRO A 342 15.52 -4.73 7.83
C PRO A 342 14.48 -5.85 7.79
N LEU A 343 13.45 -5.71 6.94
CA LEU A 343 12.40 -6.73 6.80
C LEU A 343 12.91 -7.98 6.10
N LEU A 344 13.85 -7.85 5.17
CA LEU A 344 14.50 -8.95 4.46
C LEU A 344 15.49 -9.69 5.36
N TRP A 345 16.23 -8.97 6.20
CA TRP A 345 17.25 -9.53 7.09
C TRP A 345 16.73 -10.02 8.44
N ALA A 346 15.51 -9.64 8.83
CA ALA A 346 14.85 -10.25 9.98
C ALA A 346 14.77 -11.78 9.78
N PRO A 347 15.24 -12.60 10.75
CA PRO A 347 15.14 -14.05 10.67
C PRO A 347 13.70 -14.45 10.38
N ALA A 348 13.49 -15.33 9.40
CA ALA A 348 12.20 -15.96 9.25
C ALA A 348 11.92 -16.66 10.59
N GLY A 349 10.91 -16.19 11.32
CA GLY A 349 10.50 -16.82 12.57
C GLY A 349 10.32 -18.33 12.37
N PRO A 350 10.58 -19.14 13.39
CA PRO A 350 10.66 -20.59 13.26
C PRO A 350 9.37 -21.14 12.62
N GLY A 351 9.48 -21.57 11.36
CA GLY A 351 8.32 -21.94 10.55
C GLY A 351 8.59 -22.11 9.06
N SER A 352 9.75 -21.70 8.53
CA SER A 352 10.19 -22.12 7.19
C SER A 352 10.66 -23.57 7.24
N GLY A 353 9.83 -24.46 6.71
CA GLY A 353 10.05 -25.90 6.72
C GLY A 353 11.34 -26.32 6.01
N ALA A 354 12.18 -27.06 6.73
CA ALA A 354 12.88 -28.20 6.17
C ALA A 354 12.10 -29.45 6.60
N PRO A 355 11.88 -30.46 5.72
CA PRO A 355 11.35 -31.74 6.16
C PRO A 355 12.42 -32.37 7.06
N ARG A 356 12.20 -32.34 8.38
CA ARG A 356 12.95 -33.16 9.31
C ARG A 356 12.56 -34.61 9.01
N THR A 357 13.37 -35.30 8.23
CA THR A 357 13.37 -36.76 8.15
C THR A 357 13.39 -37.30 9.57
N ARG A 358 12.27 -37.85 10.03
CA ARG A 358 12.23 -38.64 11.26
C ARG A 358 13.18 -39.81 11.05
N ARG A 359 14.35 -39.75 11.69
CA ARG A 359 15.17 -40.94 11.89
C ARG A 359 14.41 -41.79 12.90
N ALA A 360 13.73 -42.83 12.41
CA ALA A 360 13.09 -43.82 13.26
C ALA A 360 14.16 -44.37 14.22
N THR A 361 13.88 -44.32 15.51
CA THR A 361 14.71 -44.98 16.51
C THR A 361 14.43 -46.49 16.42
N PRO A 362 15.42 -47.37 16.69
CA PRO A 362 15.30 -48.82 16.46
C PRO A 362 14.27 -49.57 17.33
N ARG A 363 13.42 -48.87 18.09
CA ARG A 363 12.45 -49.47 19.02
C ARG A 363 11.00 -49.45 18.52
N GLU A 364 10.68 -48.72 17.45
CA GLU A 364 9.30 -48.68 16.93
C GLU A 364 9.03 -49.73 15.83
N ALA A 365 10.06 -50.30 15.21
CA ALA A 365 9.92 -51.32 14.16
C ALA A 365 9.52 -52.72 14.66
N SER A 366 9.58 -52.99 15.97
CA SER A 366 9.28 -54.30 16.55
C SER A 366 7.84 -54.48 17.03
N LEU A 367 7.04 -53.40 17.08
CA LEU A 367 5.65 -53.47 17.53
C LEU A 367 4.66 -53.54 16.35
N GLU A 368 5.04 -53.01 15.18
CA GLU A 368 4.15 -52.96 14.01
C GLU A 368 4.07 -54.29 13.25
N ASN A 369 5.01 -55.22 13.47
CA ASN A 369 5.00 -56.56 12.85
C ASN A 369 4.22 -57.61 13.64
N THR A 370 3.79 -57.33 14.87
CA THR A 370 3.07 -58.30 15.71
C THR A 370 1.55 -58.17 15.58
N GLU A 371 1.03 -57.01 15.18
CA GLU A 371 -0.42 -56.78 15.03
C GLU A 371 -0.99 -57.18 13.65
N ARG A 372 -0.13 -57.47 12.65
CA ARG A 372 -0.58 -57.82 11.29
C ARG A 372 -0.84 -59.31 11.03
N SER A 373 -0.62 -60.17 12.03
CA SER A 373 -0.75 -61.63 11.89
C SER A 373 -2.07 -62.24 12.42
N SER A 374 -3.00 -61.45 12.96
CA SER A 374 -4.18 -62.01 13.67
C SER A 374 -5.55 -61.82 12.99
N GLN A 375 -5.63 -61.34 11.76
CA GLN A 375 -6.90 -61.22 11.04
C GLN A 375 -6.88 -61.93 9.68
N ALA A 376 -7.20 -63.23 9.69
CA ALA A 376 -7.63 -63.97 8.51
C ALA A 376 -9.12 -64.36 8.70
N PRO A 377 -10.04 -63.98 7.79
CA PRO A 377 -11.40 -64.49 7.81
C PRO A 377 -11.50 -65.80 7.03
N LYS A 378 -12.20 -66.77 7.65
CA LYS A 378 -12.72 -67.97 7.01
C LYS A 378 -13.80 -67.60 5.99
N SER A 379 -13.77 -68.20 4.81
CA SER A 379 -14.97 -68.36 3.98
C SER A 379 -14.96 -69.70 3.26
N SER A 380 -16.00 -70.46 3.53
CA SER A 380 -16.46 -71.71 2.92
C SER A 380 -17.25 -71.46 1.64
N LEU A 381 -17.23 -72.48 0.77
CA LEU A 381 -17.97 -72.72 -0.49
C LEU A 381 -17.37 -72.10 -1.75
#